data_AF-A0A6G0KZD8-F1
#
_entry.id   AF-A0A6G0KZD8-F1
#
_cell.length_a   1.000
_cell.length_b   1.000
_cell.length_c   1.000
_cell.angle_alpha   90.00
_cell.angle_beta   90.00
_cell.angle_gamma   90.00
#
_symmetry.space_group_name_H-M   'P 1'
#
loop_
_entity.id
_entity.type
_entity.pdbx_description
1 polymer ?
#
loop_
_entity_poly.entity_id
_entity_poly.type
_entity_poly.pdbx_seq_one_letter_code
_entity_poly.pdbx_strand_id
1 'polypeptide(L)'
;MNLRFSFSYGHELAASDAFKRADLPSTDNFTFDGTSSDLARQLYFRAKAGAQADPFQSFTVPIEVQTRLDELQLQWDQLPGIAQRALLWDSGFAVSPTNEAVQIWPLSGHSMADLAVPLDDFHAVGCEEKNCSQPDNSTSSSNFYCTGAEMVAAARCVVDDFDDTSNPNTAMWAVGGNPEVVPAPLVTKHTWRDRSSGHSFKVPAIHTVDLQDEASYNTCAASNQNGGYGSLVFPCYLTSNASDTVNNEKQQVHGSAWVSRWLVEDYSVSAHDTIDLVLLVAIVSGILVIALVVLLIVVKRRRTCRQD
;
A
#
# COMPACT_ATOMS: atom_id res chain seq x y z
N MET A 1 -16.51 40.18 35.08
CA MET A 1 -16.76 38.74 34.82
C MET A 1 -15.75 38.33 33.75
N ASN A 2 -14.66 37.67 34.15
CA ASN A 2 -13.53 37.35 33.28
C ASN A 2 -13.85 36.10 32.46
N LEU A 3 -13.93 36.23 31.14
CA LEU A 3 -13.99 35.11 30.20
C LEU A 3 -12.58 34.58 29.96
N ARG A 4 -12.29 33.37 30.44
CA ARG A 4 -11.12 32.59 30.03
C ARG A 4 -11.46 31.87 28.73
N PHE A 5 -10.87 32.31 27.62
CA PHE A 5 -10.71 31.46 26.45
C PHE A 5 -9.57 30.47 26.75
N SER A 6 -9.89 29.18 26.83
CA SER A 6 -8.90 28.12 26.96
C SER A 6 -8.51 27.63 25.56
N PHE A 7 -7.20 27.58 25.32
CA PHE A 7 -6.54 27.23 24.06
C PHE A 7 -6.83 25.78 23.66
N SER A 8 -7.37 25.57 22.45
CA SER A 8 -7.42 24.27 21.74
C SER A 8 -6.16 24.01 20.89
N TYR A 9 -5.12 24.85 21.01
CA TYR A 9 -3.92 24.80 20.17
C TYR A 9 -2.84 23.82 20.67
N GLY A 10 -2.93 23.35 21.92
CA GLY A 10 -1.91 22.50 22.52
C GLY A 10 -2.03 21.00 22.18
N HIS A 11 -3.23 20.54 21.82
CA HIS A 11 -3.50 19.13 21.53
C HIS A 11 -3.10 18.75 20.09
N GLU A 12 -3.22 19.70 19.17
CA GLU A 12 -2.91 19.55 17.74
C GLU A 12 -1.41 19.47 17.47
N LEU A 13 -0.60 20.28 18.18
CA LEU A 13 0.87 20.25 18.07
C LEU A 13 1.49 18.99 18.69
N ALA A 14 0.88 18.41 19.73
CA ALA A 14 1.39 17.20 20.38
C ALA A 14 1.18 15.93 19.53
N ALA A 15 0.09 15.87 18.75
CA ALA A 15 -0.16 14.78 17.79
C ALA A 15 0.80 14.85 16.59
N SER A 16 1.14 16.05 16.12
CA SER A 16 2.05 16.30 14.99
C SER A 16 3.49 15.78 15.21
N ASP A 17 3.95 15.67 16.45
CA ASP A 17 5.31 15.19 16.77
C ASP A 17 5.35 13.74 17.29
N ALA A 18 4.20 13.10 17.51
CA ALA A 18 4.15 11.75 18.08
C ALA A 18 4.76 10.70 17.15
N PHE A 19 4.49 10.82 15.84
CA PHE A 19 4.99 9.85 14.86
C PHE A 19 6.50 9.96 14.63
N LYS A 20 7.10 11.15 14.82
CA LYS A 20 8.55 11.39 14.59
C LYS A 20 9.45 10.52 15.46
N ARG A 21 8.92 9.98 16.57
CA ARG A 21 9.62 9.09 17.50
C ARG A 21 9.28 7.61 17.30
N ALA A 22 8.45 7.26 16.32
CA ALA A 22 8.12 5.88 16.03
C ALA A 22 9.35 5.15 15.48
N ASP A 23 9.62 3.95 15.98
CA ASP A 23 10.72 3.14 15.48
C ASP A 23 10.41 2.66 14.06
N LEU A 24 11.38 2.85 13.15
CA LEU A 24 11.28 2.31 11.80
C LEU A 24 11.57 0.81 11.84
N PRO A 25 10.91 0.00 10.99
CA PRO A 25 11.12 -1.45 10.97
C PRO A 25 12.59 -1.84 10.72
N SER A 26 13.13 -2.77 11.53
CA SER A 26 14.41 -3.43 11.25
C SER A 26 14.20 -4.77 10.54
N THR A 27 15.21 -5.27 9.83
CA THR A 27 15.15 -6.54 9.10
C THR A 27 15.15 -7.78 9.99
N ASP A 28 15.44 -7.63 11.29
CA ASP A 28 15.72 -8.77 12.18
C ASP A 28 14.53 -9.71 12.39
N ASN A 29 13.31 -9.23 12.13
CA ASN A 29 12.05 -9.95 12.36
C ASN A 29 11.10 -9.84 11.16
N PHE A 30 11.61 -9.86 9.93
CA PHE A 30 10.78 -9.86 8.72
C PHE A 30 11.36 -10.74 7.62
N THR A 31 10.53 -11.63 7.09
CA THR A 31 10.85 -12.50 5.96
C THR A 31 9.92 -12.21 4.80
N PHE A 32 10.47 -12.19 3.58
CA PHE A 32 9.71 -12.03 2.34
C PHE A 32 9.29 -13.38 1.78
N ASP A 33 8.58 -14.17 2.57
CA ASP A 33 8.13 -15.53 2.27
C ASP A 33 6.62 -15.61 2.00
N GLY A 34 5.91 -14.48 2.07
CA GLY A 34 4.48 -14.41 1.83
C GLY A 34 3.63 -15.02 2.95
N THR A 35 4.10 -15.05 4.19
CA THR A 35 3.29 -15.48 5.35
C THR A 35 2.72 -14.33 6.17
N SER A 36 3.09 -13.08 5.87
CA SER A 36 2.66 -11.89 6.61
C SER A 36 1.92 -10.90 5.71
N SER A 37 0.80 -10.38 6.19
CA SER A 37 0.07 -9.29 5.53
C SER A 37 0.58 -7.89 5.94
N ASP A 38 1.75 -7.78 6.57
CA ASP A 38 2.42 -6.49 6.82
C ASP A 38 3.01 -5.93 5.51
N LEU A 39 2.12 -5.61 4.57
CA LEU A 39 2.51 -5.10 3.25
C LEU A 39 3.18 -3.73 3.38
N ALA A 40 2.81 -2.92 4.36
CA ALA A 40 3.46 -1.64 4.61
C ALA A 40 4.96 -1.86 4.90
N ARG A 41 5.31 -2.79 5.79
CA ARG A 41 6.70 -3.14 6.09
C ARG A 41 7.43 -3.74 4.90
N GLN A 42 6.76 -4.58 4.11
CA GLN A 42 7.32 -5.08 2.85
C GLN A 42 7.66 -3.95 1.89
N LEU A 43 6.72 -3.04 1.66
CA LEU A 43 6.86 -1.89 0.77
C LEU A 43 7.94 -0.93 1.25
N TYR A 44 8.07 -0.73 2.57
CA TYR A 44 9.17 0.03 3.17
C TYR A 44 10.53 -0.53 2.78
N PHE A 45 10.76 -1.82 3.03
CA PHE A 45 12.06 -2.43 2.72
C PHE A 45 12.32 -2.48 1.21
N ARG A 46 11.29 -2.70 0.39
CA ARG A 46 11.38 -2.63 -1.07
C ARG A 46 11.78 -1.24 -1.54
N ALA A 47 11.18 -0.19 -0.99
CA ALA A 47 11.54 1.18 -1.30
C ALA A 47 13.00 1.48 -0.91
N LYS A 48 13.44 1.02 0.28
CA LYS A 48 14.84 1.16 0.71
C LYS A 48 15.83 0.36 -0.15
N ALA A 49 15.37 -0.72 -0.78
CA ALA A 49 16.13 -1.47 -1.78
C ALA A 49 16.09 -0.84 -3.19
N GLY A 50 15.41 0.30 -3.38
CA GLY A 50 15.30 1.00 -4.66
C GLY A 50 14.25 0.43 -5.62
N ALA A 51 13.39 -0.48 -5.15
CA ALA A 51 12.28 -0.98 -5.94
C ALA A 51 11.25 0.13 -6.19
N GLN A 52 10.52 0.01 -7.30
CA GLN A 52 9.53 0.98 -7.74
C GLN A 52 8.22 0.26 -8.05
N ALA A 53 7.12 1.01 -7.98
CA ALA A 53 5.83 0.59 -8.49
C ALA A 53 5.18 1.79 -9.18
N ASP A 54 4.40 1.50 -10.21
CA ASP A 54 3.64 2.52 -10.92
C ASP A 54 2.64 3.19 -9.96
N PRO A 55 2.55 4.54 -9.95
CA PRO A 55 1.51 5.26 -9.22
C PRO A 55 0.12 4.92 -9.76
N PHE A 56 -0.87 4.94 -8.86
CA PHE A 56 -2.27 4.75 -9.24
C PHE A 56 -2.73 5.88 -10.17
N GLN A 57 -3.31 5.51 -11.32
CA GLN A 57 -3.79 6.45 -12.33
C GLN A 57 -5.28 6.71 -12.14
N SER A 58 -5.73 7.96 -12.16
CA SER A 58 -7.17 8.30 -12.04
C SER A 58 -7.84 7.68 -10.80
N PHE A 59 -7.14 7.67 -9.67
CA PHE A 59 -7.61 7.06 -8.42
C PHE A 59 -8.31 8.09 -7.53
N THR A 60 -9.46 7.71 -6.98
CA THR A 60 -10.17 8.56 -6.01
C THR A 60 -9.70 8.20 -4.60
N VAL A 61 -8.95 9.11 -3.97
CA VAL A 61 -8.39 8.89 -2.63
C VAL A 61 -9.51 8.89 -1.58
N PRO A 62 -9.64 7.85 -0.72
CA PRO A 62 -10.60 7.84 0.37
C PRO A 62 -10.41 9.00 1.35
N ILE A 63 -11.48 9.45 1.98
CA ILE A 63 -11.44 10.62 2.86
C ILE A 63 -10.51 10.40 4.07
N GLU A 64 -10.44 9.17 4.58
CA GLU A 64 -9.58 8.76 5.69
C GLU A 64 -8.10 8.88 5.29
N VAL A 65 -7.77 8.46 4.06
CA VAL A 65 -6.41 8.57 3.51
C VAL A 65 -6.07 10.03 3.24
N GLN A 66 -7.01 10.81 2.69
CA GLN A 66 -6.83 12.24 2.44
C GLN A 66 -6.60 13.01 3.74
N THR A 67 -7.38 12.72 4.79
CA THR A 67 -7.22 13.34 6.11
C THR A 67 -5.81 13.09 6.66
N ARG A 68 -5.33 11.85 6.54
CA ARG A 68 -3.97 11.51 6.96
C ARG A 68 -2.90 12.21 6.13
N LEU A 69 -3.08 12.35 4.82
CA LEU A 69 -2.17 13.12 3.96
C LEU A 69 -2.10 14.59 4.38
N ASP A 70 -3.25 15.20 4.65
CA ASP A 70 -3.35 16.60 5.06
C ASP A 70 -2.64 16.84 6.39
N GLU A 71 -2.82 15.95 7.37
CA GLU A 71 -2.11 15.98 8.66
C GLU A 71 -0.59 15.88 8.51
N LEU A 72 -0.13 15.09 7.53
CA LEU A 72 1.29 14.90 7.23
C LEU A 72 1.84 15.94 6.23
N GLN A 73 1.00 16.83 5.71
CA GLN A 73 1.34 17.81 4.66
C GLN A 73 1.93 17.16 3.40
N LEU A 74 1.40 16.00 3.02
CA LEU A 74 1.78 15.26 1.82
C LEU A 74 0.69 15.38 0.74
N GLN A 75 1.05 15.14 -0.51
CA GLN A 75 0.13 15.16 -1.64
C GLN A 75 0.13 13.80 -2.32
N TRP A 76 -1.04 13.20 -2.51
CA TRP A 76 -1.17 11.85 -3.09
C TRP A 76 -0.42 11.69 -4.41
N ASP A 77 -0.60 12.64 -5.33
CA ASP A 77 -0.02 12.61 -6.67
C ASP A 77 1.50 12.83 -6.70
N GLN A 78 2.10 13.24 -5.59
CA GLN A 78 3.55 13.41 -5.44
C GLN A 78 4.23 12.18 -4.81
N LEU A 79 3.45 11.26 -4.23
CA LEU A 79 3.98 10.03 -3.68
C LEU A 79 4.30 9.03 -4.80
N PRO A 80 5.46 8.34 -4.76
CA PRO A 80 5.71 7.23 -5.67
C PRO A 80 4.71 6.10 -5.41
N GLY A 81 4.43 5.26 -6.41
CA GLY A 81 3.41 4.21 -6.31
C GLY A 81 3.62 3.24 -5.15
N ILE A 82 4.87 3.00 -4.75
CA ILE A 82 5.19 2.16 -3.58
C ILE A 82 4.73 2.78 -2.26
N ALA A 83 4.83 4.11 -2.14
CA ALA A 83 4.38 4.85 -0.96
C ALA A 83 2.87 5.01 -0.95
N GLN A 84 2.25 5.20 -2.13
CA GLN A 84 0.79 5.18 -2.27
C GLN A 84 0.20 3.84 -1.81
N ARG A 85 0.77 2.72 -2.25
CA ARG A 85 0.36 1.36 -1.81
C ARG A 85 0.51 1.18 -0.31
N ALA A 86 1.63 1.63 0.26
CA ALA A 86 1.89 1.48 1.69
C ALA A 86 0.92 2.31 2.54
N LEU A 87 0.71 3.58 2.16
CA LEU A 87 -0.24 4.47 2.82
C LEU A 87 -1.67 3.91 2.75
N LEU A 88 -2.09 3.43 1.58
CA LEU A 88 -3.43 2.87 1.37
C LEU A 88 -3.66 1.62 2.23
N TRP A 89 -2.73 0.66 2.18
CA TRP A 89 -2.80 -0.56 2.98
C TRP A 89 -2.81 -0.28 4.48
N ASP A 90 -1.87 0.55 4.95
CA ASP A 90 -1.75 0.92 6.35
C ASP A 90 -2.95 1.73 6.86
N SER A 91 -3.70 2.38 5.96
CA SER A 91 -4.95 3.07 6.27
C SER A 91 -6.20 2.17 6.15
N GLY A 92 -6.03 0.88 5.86
CA GLY A 92 -7.12 -0.09 5.85
C GLY A 92 -7.85 -0.22 4.52
N PHE A 93 -7.15 -0.05 3.40
CA PHE A 93 -7.77 -0.16 2.08
C PHE A 93 -7.01 -1.12 1.15
N ALA A 94 -7.79 -1.84 0.34
CA ALA A 94 -7.33 -2.51 -0.88
C ALA A 94 -7.82 -1.76 -2.12
N VAL A 95 -7.47 -2.27 -3.29
CA VAL A 95 -7.86 -1.73 -4.60
C VAL A 95 -8.58 -2.80 -5.39
N SER A 96 -9.74 -2.47 -5.95
CA SER A 96 -10.49 -3.35 -6.85
C SER A 96 -9.81 -3.45 -8.24
N PRO A 97 -10.22 -4.40 -9.10
CA PRO A 97 -9.72 -4.47 -10.48
C PRO A 97 -10.09 -3.24 -11.32
N THR A 98 -11.10 -2.46 -10.90
CA THR A 98 -11.54 -1.20 -11.51
C THR A 98 -10.78 0.01 -10.99
N ASN A 99 -9.74 -0.18 -10.17
CA ASN A 99 -8.92 0.87 -9.57
C ASN A 99 -9.71 1.76 -8.60
N GLU A 100 -10.60 1.14 -7.81
CA GLU A 100 -11.36 1.81 -6.75
C GLU A 100 -10.88 1.34 -5.38
N ALA A 101 -10.83 2.25 -4.42
CA ALA A 101 -10.49 1.90 -3.04
C ALA A 101 -11.61 1.07 -2.41
N VAL A 102 -11.23 -0.03 -1.75
CA VAL A 102 -12.15 -0.90 -1.01
C VAL A 102 -11.73 -0.93 0.45
N GLN A 103 -12.59 -0.44 1.34
CA GLN A 103 -12.33 -0.43 2.78
C GLN A 103 -12.22 -1.86 3.32
N ILE A 104 -11.25 -2.06 4.19
CA ILE A 104 -11.00 -3.28 4.94
C ILE A 104 -11.19 -2.97 6.44
N TRP A 105 -11.85 -3.88 7.14
CA TRP A 105 -11.94 -3.90 8.59
C TRP A 105 -11.37 -5.22 9.11
N PRO A 106 -10.27 -5.19 9.88
CA PRO A 106 -9.83 -6.35 10.64
C PRO A 106 -10.90 -6.83 11.64
N LEU A 107 -10.88 -8.13 11.94
CA LEU A 107 -11.78 -8.78 12.89
C LEU A 107 -11.04 -9.19 14.17
N SER A 108 -11.77 -9.33 15.27
CA SER A 108 -11.34 -10.12 16.45
C SER A 108 -9.93 -9.79 17.03
N GLY A 109 -9.49 -8.53 16.89
CA GLY A 109 -8.23 -8.03 17.45
C GLY A 109 -7.04 -8.10 16.49
N HIS A 110 -7.25 -8.61 15.27
CA HIS A 110 -6.26 -8.56 14.21
C HIS A 110 -6.01 -7.13 13.74
N SER A 111 -4.85 -6.92 13.11
CA SER A 111 -4.49 -5.66 12.46
C SER A 111 -4.27 -5.90 10.97
N MET A 112 -4.09 -4.84 10.18
CA MET A 112 -3.72 -4.97 8.76
C MET A 112 -2.45 -5.82 8.56
N ALA A 113 -1.53 -5.84 9.53
CA ALA A 113 -0.31 -6.63 9.50
C ALA A 113 -0.51 -8.13 9.83
N ASP A 114 -1.71 -8.53 10.25
CA ASP A 114 -2.04 -9.87 10.76
C ASP A 114 -3.35 -10.44 10.16
N LEU A 115 -3.64 -10.10 8.90
CA LEU A 115 -4.78 -10.61 8.13
C LEU A 115 -4.44 -11.90 7.36
N ALA A 116 -3.16 -12.14 7.09
CA ALA A 116 -2.73 -13.40 6.49
C ALA A 116 -3.17 -14.57 7.37
N VAL A 117 -3.84 -15.55 6.77
CA VAL A 117 -4.35 -16.74 7.47
C VAL A 117 -3.23 -17.78 7.53
N PRO A 118 -2.72 -18.14 8.71
CA PRO A 118 -1.71 -19.20 8.85
C PRO A 118 -2.24 -20.56 8.39
N LEU A 119 -1.34 -21.46 7.97
CA LEU A 119 -1.71 -22.81 7.53
C LEU A 119 -2.50 -23.58 8.60
N ASP A 120 -2.11 -23.48 9.88
CA ASP A 120 -2.80 -24.16 10.97
C ASP A 120 -4.26 -23.70 11.12
N ASP A 121 -4.53 -22.40 10.96
CA ASP A 121 -5.89 -21.85 11.02
C ASP A 121 -6.71 -22.24 9.78
N PHE A 122 -6.06 -22.30 8.61
CA PHE A 122 -6.66 -22.80 7.38
C PHE A 122 -7.06 -24.28 7.49
N HIS A 123 -6.22 -25.11 8.12
CA HIS A 123 -6.55 -26.51 8.44
C HIS A 123 -7.62 -26.64 9.52
N ALA A 124 -7.65 -25.75 10.50
CA ALA A 124 -8.62 -25.78 11.60
C ALA A 124 -10.07 -25.62 11.12
N VAL A 125 -10.29 -24.95 9.98
CA VAL A 125 -11.62 -24.83 9.35
C VAL A 125 -11.92 -25.98 8.38
N GLY A 126 -11.04 -26.98 8.26
CA GLY A 126 -11.26 -28.18 7.44
C GLY A 126 -10.76 -28.07 6.01
N CYS A 127 -10.00 -27.04 5.67
CA CYS A 127 -9.47 -26.87 4.32
C CYS A 127 -8.14 -27.62 4.11
N GLU A 128 -7.91 -28.09 2.89
CA GLU A 128 -6.67 -28.73 2.46
C GLU A 128 -5.91 -27.87 1.45
N GLU A 129 -4.58 -27.93 1.51
CA GLU A 129 -3.67 -27.18 0.66
C GLU A 129 -3.05 -28.02 -0.46
N LYS A 130 -2.71 -27.35 -1.55
CA LYS A 130 -1.78 -27.84 -2.57
C LYS A 130 -0.42 -27.23 -2.31
N ASN A 131 0.60 -28.08 -2.19
CA ASN A 131 1.98 -27.63 -2.06
C ASN A 131 2.68 -27.54 -3.43
N CYS A 132 3.49 -26.51 -3.59
CA CYS A 132 4.27 -26.20 -4.77
C CYS A 132 5.71 -25.85 -4.37
N SER A 133 6.69 -26.39 -5.09
CA SER A 133 8.08 -25.98 -4.91
C SER A 133 8.33 -24.62 -5.54
N GLN A 134 9.07 -23.77 -4.83
CA GLN A 134 9.48 -22.44 -5.30
C GLN A 134 10.95 -22.46 -5.79
N PRO A 135 11.41 -21.46 -6.56
CA PRO A 135 12.76 -21.40 -7.10
C PRO A 135 13.89 -21.44 -6.05
N ASP A 136 13.63 -20.97 -4.83
CA ASP A 136 14.57 -20.99 -3.70
C ASP A 136 14.54 -22.32 -2.90
N ASN A 137 13.80 -23.32 -3.38
CA ASN A 137 13.51 -24.60 -2.73
C ASN A 137 12.62 -24.52 -1.48
N SER A 138 12.04 -23.35 -1.17
CA SER A 138 10.95 -23.27 -0.21
C SER A 138 9.66 -23.82 -0.83
N THR A 139 8.62 -23.95 0.00
CA THR A 139 7.31 -24.44 -0.43
C THR A 139 6.29 -23.32 -0.33
N SER A 140 5.52 -23.11 -1.39
CA SER A 140 4.26 -22.36 -1.34
C SER A 140 3.08 -23.32 -1.20
N SER A 141 2.02 -22.83 -0.58
CA SER A 141 0.79 -23.58 -0.36
C SER A 141 -0.39 -22.74 -0.85
N SER A 142 -1.36 -23.35 -1.52
CA SER A 142 -2.59 -22.67 -1.94
C SER A 142 -3.81 -23.54 -1.70
N ASN A 143 -5.01 -22.94 -1.63
CA ASN A 143 -6.21 -23.68 -1.32
C ASN A 143 -6.50 -24.74 -2.39
N PHE A 144 -6.86 -25.94 -1.94
CA PHE A 144 -7.25 -27.04 -2.82
C PHE A 144 -8.66 -27.52 -2.50
N TYR A 145 -8.86 -28.26 -1.41
CA TYR A 145 -10.20 -28.67 -0.99
C TYR A 145 -10.69 -27.78 0.15
N CYS A 146 -11.54 -26.82 -0.18
CA CYS A 146 -12.07 -25.84 0.76
C CYS A 146 -13.38 -25.28 0.20
N THR A 147 -14.48 -25.44 0.94
CA THR A 147 -15.76 -24.82 0.57
C THR A 147 -15.71 -23.32 0.83
N GLY A 148 -16.66 -22.57 0.26
CA GLY A 148 -16.69 -21.13 0.50
C GLY A 148 -17.05 -20.78 1.94
N ALA A 149 -17.80 -21.64 2.63
CA ALA A 149 -18.13 -21.48 4.05
C ALA A 149 -16.89 -21.65 4.94
N GLU A 150 -16.09 -22.69 4.69
CA GLU A 150 -14.85 -22.93 5.43
C GLU A 150 -13.82 -21.83 5.13
N MET A 151 -13.69 -21.42 3.87
CA MET A 151 -12.78 -20.35 3.44
C MET A 151 -13.03 -19.04 4.20
N VAL A 152 -14.29 -18.57 4.25
CA VAL A 152 -14.61 -17.34 4.98
C VAL A 152 -14.53 -17.55 6.49
N ALA A 153 -14.76 -18.76 7.01
CA ALA A 153 -14.62 -19.03 8.45
C ALA A 153 -13.19 -18.84 8.98
N ALA A 154 -12.17 -18.96 8.12
CA ALA A 154 -10.79 -18.63 8.47
C ALA A 154 -10.42 -17.15 8.26
N ALA A 155 -11.30 -16.36 7.64
CA ALA A 155 -11.00 -14.98 7.29
C ALA A 155 -10.86 -14.08 8.54
N ARG A 156 -9.86 -13.20 8.51
CA ARG A 156 -9.54 -12.26 9.60
C ARG A 156 -9.97 -10.81 9.31
N CYS A 157 -10.72 -10.61 8.23
CA CYS A 157 -11.14 -9.31 7.75
C CYS A 157 -12.53 -9.34 7.12
N VAL A 158 -13.16 -8.18 7.09
CA VAL A 158 -14.31 -7.86 6.23
C VAL A 158 -13.88 -6.77 5.27
N VAL A 159 -14.32 -6.84 4.03
CA VAL A 159 -14.17 -5.75 3.05
C VAL A 159 -15.54 -5.21 2.68
N ASP A 160 -15.57 -3.95 2.27
CA ASP A 160 -16.80 -3.33 1.81
C ASP A 160 -17.33 -4.00 0.54
N ASP A 161 -18.60 -3.77 0.24
CA ASP A 161 -19.16 -4.23 -1.02
C ASP A 161 -18.67 -3.35 -2.19
N PHE A 162 -18.00 -3.97 -3.16
CA PHE A 162 -17.51 -3.30 -4.37
C PHE A 162 -18.00 -3.99 -5.65
N ASP A 163 -17.92 -3.34 -6.80
CA ASP A 163 -18.24 -4.00 -8.07
C ASP A 163 -17.02 -4.75 -8.60
N ASP A 164 -17.21 -6.03 -8.90
CA ASP A 164 -16.19 -6.87 -9.56
C ASP A 164 -16.86 -7.98 -10.35
N THR A 165 -16.55 -8.02 -11.65
CA THR A 165 -17.04 -9.02 -12.60
C THR A 165 -15.93 -9.91 -13.15
N SER A 166 -14.69 -9.74 -12.68
CA SER A 166 -13.51 -10.46 -13.18
C SER A 166 -13.57 -11.96 -12.90
N ASN A 167 -14.08 -12.35 -11.73
CA ASN A 167 -14.26 -13.74 -11.28
C ASN A 167 -13.06 -14.65 -11.65
N PRO A 168 -11.85 -14.32 -11.18
CA PRO A 168 -10.64 -14.99 -11.62
C PRO A 168 -10.61 -16.46 -11.17
N ASN A 169 -10.01 -17.32 -11.99
CA ASN A 169 -9.77 -18.72 -11.64
C ASN A 169 -8.43 -18.88 -10.89
N THR A 170 -8.23 -18.11 -9.82
CA THR A 170 -7.01 -18.10 -8.98
C THR A 170 -7.32 -18.64 -7.58
N ALA A 171 -6.30 -18.76 -6.73
CA ALA A 171 -6.49 -19.14 -5.33
C ALA A 171 -7.25 -18.06 -4.55
N MET A 172 -7.91 -18.43 -3.45
CA MET A 172 -8.52 -17.51 -2.47
C MET A 172 -7.79 -17.53 -1.13
N TRP A 173 -6.91 -18.52 -0.94
CA TRP A 173 -5.92 -18.56 0.13
C TRP A 173 -4.63 -19.12 -0.44
N ALA A 174 -3.51 -18.47 -0.14
CA ALA A 174 -2.17 -18.95 -0.47
C ALA A 174 -1.13 -18.31 0.45
N VAL A 175 -0.08 -19.07 0.72
CA VAL A 175 1.15 -18.62 1.37
C VAL A 175 2.34 -19.01 0.52
N GLY A 176 3.41 -18.22 0.59
CA GLY A 176 4.51 -18.27 -0.35
C GLY A 176 4.70 -16.90 -0.98
N GLY A 177 5.93 -16.57 -1.36
CA GLY A 177 6.23 -15.22 -1.79
C GLY A 177 7.53 -15.14 -2.54
N ASN A 178 7.57 -14.21 -3.48
CA ASN A 178 8.78 -13.83 -4.17
C ASN A 178 9.54 -12.82 -3.30
N PRO A 179 10.78 -13.11 -2.89
CA PRO A 179 11.58 -12.21 -2.07
C PRO A 179 12.08 -10.98 -2.81
N GLU A 180 11.63 -10.72 -4.03
CA GLU A 180 11.88 -9.49 -4.81
C GLU A 180 10.60 -8.72 -5.19
N VAL A 181 9.40 -9.28 -5.00
CA VAL A 181 8.15 -8.64 -5.47
C VAL A 181 7.78 -7.40 -4.66
N VAL A 182 7.25 -6.39 -5.34
CA VAL A 182 6.61 -5.23 -4.72
C VAL A 182 5.12 -5.55 -4.58
N PRO A 183 4.59 -5.76 -3.36
CA PRO A 183 3.24 -6.25 -3.22
C PRO A 183 2.18 -5.22 -3.63
N ALA A 184 1.09 -5.70 -4.22
CA ALA A 184 -0.10 -4.94 -4.57
C ALA A 184 -1.24 -5.29 -3.60
N PRO A 185 -2.01 -4.34 -3.05
CA PRO A 185 -3.16 -4.67 -2.22
C PRO A 185 -4.42 -4.88 -3.09
N LEU A 186 -4.42 -5.87 -3.99
CA LEU A 186 -5.51 -6.10 -4.94
C LEU A 186 -6.62 -6.95 -4.30
N VAL A 187 -7.88 -6.52 -4.36
CA VAL A 187 -9.02 -7.34 -3.93
C VAL A 187 -9.86 -7.77 -5.13
N THR A 188 -10.24 -9.05 -5.19
CA THR A 188 -11.12 -9.58 -6.23
C THR A 188 -12.17 -10.54 -5.65
N LYS A 189 -13.29 -10.72 -6.35
CA LYS A 189 -14.38 -11.61 -5.96
C LYS A 189 -14.32 -12.93 -6.72
N HIS A 190 -14.29 -14.01 -5.95
CA HIS A 190 -14.43 -15.38 -6.43
C HIS A 190 -15.85 -15.86 -6.25
N THR A 191 -16.49 -16.28 -7.35
CA THR A 191 -17.86 -16.79 -7.38
C THR A 191 -17.92 -18.16 -8.02
N TRP A 192 -18.50 -19.11 -7.31
CA TRP A 192 -18.72 -20.46 -7.83
C TRP A 192 -19.93 -21.09 -7.17
N ARG A 193 -20.44 -22.16 -7.80
CA ARG A 193 -21.41 -23.05 -7.20
C ARG A 193 -20.71 -24.31 -6.78
N ASP A 194 -20.66 -24.57 -5.49
CA ASP A 194 -20.09 -25.78 -4.96
C ASP A 194 -20.90 -26.99 -5.44
N ARG A 195 -20.21 -27.97 -6.03
CA ARG A 195 -20.87 -29.11 -6.67
C ARG A 195 -21.39 -30.11 -5.65
N SER A 196 -20.74 -30.19 -4.49
CA SER A 196 -21.09 -31.18 -3.45
C SER A 196 -22.35 -30.79 -2.69
N SER A 197 -22.48 -29.50 -2.35
CA SER A 197 -23.58 -28.94 -1.56
C SER A 197 -24.64 -28.23 -2.41
N GLY A 198 -24.29 -27.82 -3.63
CA GLY A 198 -25.17 -27.05 -4.52
C GLY A 198 -25.29 -25.57 -4.14
N HIS A 199 -24.61 -25.11 -3.09
CA HIS A 199 -24.59 -23.71 -2.65
C HIS A 199 -23.70 -22.85 -3.54
N SER A 200 -24.12 -21.59 -3.74
CA SER A 200 -23.31 -20.59 -4.42
C SER A 200 -22.55 -19.76 -3.39
N PHE A 201 -21.26 -19.56 -3.64
CA PHE A 201 -20.38 -18.76 -2.80
C PHE A 201 -19.90 -17.53 -3.55
N LYS A 202 -19.66 -16.47 -2.79
CA LYS A 202 -19.02 -15.24 -3.24
C LYS A 202 -18.03 -14.83 -2.15
N VAL A 203 -16.75 -15.04 -2.41
CA VAL A 203 -15.66 -14.83 -1.47
C VAL A 203 -14.71 -13.77 -2.04
N PRO A 204 -14.54 -12.61 -1.40
CA PRO A 204 -13.48 -11.69 -1.75
C PRO A 204 -12.15 -12.21 -1.20
N ALA A 205 -11.09 -12.07 -1.99
CA ALA A 205 -9.73 -12.40 -1.58
C ALA A 205 -8.79 -11.23 -1.89
N ILE A 206 -7.86 -10.96 -0.96
CA ILE A 206 -6.76 -10.03 -1.16
C ILE A 206 -5.61 -10.80 -1.81
N HIS A 207 -5.22 -10.39 -3.01
CA HIS A 207 -4.06 -10.84 -3.75
C HIS A 207 -2.92 -9.83 -3.56
N THR A 208 -1.70 -10.34 -3.37
CA THR A 208 -0.50 -9.50 -3.20
C THR A 208 0.28 -9.23 -4.48
N VAL A 209 -0.17 -9.77 -5.62
CA VAL A 209 0.38 -9.54 -6.95
C VAL A 209 -0.77 -9.32 -7.95
N ASP A 210 -0.44 -8.87 -9.16
CA ASP A 210 -1.44 -8.73 -10.22
C ASP A 210 -1.98 -10.10 -10.65
N LEU A 211 -3.24 -10.17 -11.08
CA LEU A 211 -3.89 -11.46 -11.42
C LEU A 211 -3.20 -12.24 -12.55
N GLN A 212 -2.43 -11.57 -13.41
CA GLN A 212 -1.64 -12.23 -14.45
C GLN A 212 -0.42 -12.98 -13.89
N ASP A 213 0.07 -12.54 -12.73
CA ASP A 213 1.19 -13.13 -12.00
C ASP A 213 0.73 -14.19 -10.98
N GLU A 214 -0.58 -14.37 -10.84
CA GLU A 214 -1.18 -15.43 -10.03
C GLU A 214 -1.24 -16.76 -10.78
N ALA A 215 -0.96 -17.85 -10.05
CA ALA A 215 -1.22 -19.19 -10.56
C ALA A 215 -2.73 -19.44 -10.67
N SER A 216 -3.14 -20.24 -11.66
CA SER A 216 -4.52 -20.72 -11.72
C SER A 216 -4.81 -21.65 -10.54
N TYR A 217 -6.08 -21.77 -10.15
CA TYR A 217 -6.51 -22.71 -9.13
C TYR A 217 -6.00 -24.13 -9.45
N ASN A 218 -5.47 -24.81 -8.42
CA ASN A 218 -4.85 -26.14 -8.49
C ASN A 218 -3.60 -26.24 -9.42
N THR A 219 -2.96 -25.12 -9.74
CA THR A 219 -1.65 -25.11 -10.43
C THR A 219 -0.59 -24.45 -9.57
N CYS A 220 0.69 -24.71 -9.88
CA CYS A 220 1.81 -23.97 -9.32
C CYS A 220 2.15 -22.78 -10.25
N ALA A 221 2.77 -21.74 -9.69
CA ALA A 221 3.22 -20.60 -10.48
C ALA A 221 4.28 -21.04 -11.52
N ALA A 222 4.09 -20.64 -12.76
CA ALA A 222 5.10 -20.82 -13.80
C ALA A 222 6.18 -19.73 -13.72
N SER A 223 7.32 -19.90 -14.37
CA SER A 223 8.43 -18.93 -14.31
C SER A 223 8.07 -17.53 -14.80
N ASN A 224 7.04 -17.40 -15.64
CA ASN A 224 6.52 -16.12 -16.14
C ASN A 224 5.40 -15.53 -15.26
N GLN A 225 5.10 -16.15 -14.11
CA GLN A 225 4.10 -15.72 -13.14
C GLN A 225 4.83 -15.49 -11.81
N ASN A 226 5.05 -14.23 -11.44
CA ASN A 226 5.81 -13.88 -10.23
C ASN A 226 7.17 -14.60 -10.11
N GLY A 227 7.87 -14.83 -11.22
CA GLY A 227 9.17 -15.53 -11.24
C GLY A 227 9.12 -17.02 -10.87
N GLY A 228 7.94 -17.64 -10.85
CA GLY A 228 7.73 -19.02 -10.40
C GLY A 228 7.48 -19.17 -8.90
N TYR A 229 7.42 -18.06 -8.15
CA TYR A 229 7.03 -18.07 -6.74
C TYR A 229 5.51 -17.99 -6.58
N GLY A 230 5.01 -18.53 -5.48
CA GLY A 230 3.65 -18.22 -5.03
C GLY A 230 3.51 -16.75 -4.60
N SER A 231 2.30 -16.40 -4.20
CA SER A 231 1.97 -15.10 -3.61
C SER A 231 1.19 -15.32 -2.31
N LEU A 232 1.13 -14.28 -1.49
CA LEU A 232 0.19 -14.24 -0.38
C LEU A 232 -1.20 -13.92 -0.94
N VAL A 233 -2.17 -14.79 -0.64
CA VAL A 233 -3.59 -14.57 -0.90
C VAL A 233 -4.37 -14.93 0.35
N PHE A 234 -5.35 -14.12 0.75
CA PHE A 234 -6.20 -14.46 1.90
C PHE A 234 -7.63 -13.98 1.73
N PRO A 235 -8.61 -14.72 2.26
CA PRO A 235 -10.02 -14.37 2.14
C PRO A 235 -10.40 -13.28 3.15
N CYS A 236 -11.39 -12.49 2.77
CA CYS A 236 -12.18 -11.67 3.69
C CYS A 236 -13.66 -12.03 3.56
N TYR A 237 -14.50 -11.52 4.45
CA TYR A 237 -15.94 -11.45 4.22
C TYR A 237 -16.29 -10.24 3.34
N LEU A 238 -17.41 -10.28 2.61
CA LEU A 238 -18.10 -9.06 2.17
C LEU A 238 -19.02 -8.58 3.28
N THR A 239 -19.17 -7.27 3.46
CA THR A 239 -20.15 -6.69 4.40
C THR A 239 -21.55 -7.29 4.20
N SER A 240 -22.01 -7.42 2.95
CA SER A 240 -23.31 -8.00 2.60
C SER A 240 -23.46 -9.49 2.89
N ASN A 241 -22.35 -10.24 2.95
CA ASN A 241 -22.35 -11.68 3.18
C ASN A 241 -21.98 -12.05 4.63
N ALA A 242 -21.43 -11.12 5.40
CA ALA A 242 -21.10 -11.31 6.81
C ALA A 242 -22.37 -11.34 7.67
N SER A 243 -22.36 -12.14 8.73
CA SER A 243 -23.43 -12.11 9.74
C SER A 243 -23.36 -10.84 10.58
N ASP A 244 -24.44 -10.50 11.27
CA ASP A 244 -24.45 -9.37 12.22
C ASP A 244 -23.37 -9.52 13.29
N THR A 245 -23.09 -10.74 13.74
CA THR A 245 -22.01 -11.02 14.70
C THR A 245 -20.65 -10.64 14.14
N VAL A 246 -20.33 -11.07 12.92
CA VAL A 246 -19.06 -10.73 12.25
C VAL A 246 -18.98 -9.22 11.97
N ASN A 247 -20.07 -8.61 11.51
CA ASN A 247 -20.10 -7.17 11.23
C ASN A 247 -19.92 -6.32 12.50
N ASN A 248 -20.40 -6.78 13.65
CA ASN A 248 -20.21 -6.09 14.94
C ASN A 248 -18.79 -6.21 15.49
N GLU A 249 -17.97 -7.14 14.98
CA GLU A 249 -16.56 -7.32 15.37
C GLU A 249 -15.57 -6.50 14.53
N LYS A 250 -16.05 -5.79 13.50
CA LYS A 250 -15.23 -4.92 12.64
C LYS A 250 -14.48 -3.88 13.47
N GLN A 251 -13.18 -3.76 13.21
CA GLN A 251 -12.33 -2.76 13.84
C GLN A 251 -11.96 -1.69 12.83
N GLN A 252 -12.02 -0.42 13.26
CA GLN A 252 -11.53 0.69 12.45
C GLN A 252 -10.01 0.61 12.37
N VAL A 253 -9.47 0.85 11.18
CA VAL A 253 -8.04 0.86 10.97
C VAL A 253 -7.49 2.23 11.31
N HIS A 254 -6.42 2.24 12.09
CA HIS A 254 -5.63 3.44 12.38
C HIS A 254 -4.24 3.26 11.79
N GLY A 255 -3.84 4.19 10.93
CA GLY A 255 -2.51 4.20 10.33
C GLY A 255 -1.41 4.16 11.37
N SER A 256 -0.36 3.38 11.10
CA SER A 256 0.76 3.23 12.00
C SER A 256 1.64 4.49 12.00
N ALA A 257 2.15 4.83 13.19
CA ALA A 257 3.00 5.99 13.36
C ALA A 257 4.32 5.88 12.58
N TRP A 258 4.86 4.67 12.41
CA TRP A 258 6.11 4.46 11.69
C TRP A 258 5.94 4.67 10.17
N VAL A 259 4.78 4.30 9.59
CA VAL A 259 4.50 4.60 8.18
C VAL A 259 4.40 6.11 7.98
N SER A 260 3.71 6.82 8.88
CA SER A 260 3.65 8.29 8.83
C SER A 260 5.05 8.92 8.91
N ARG A 261 5.92 8.40 9.80
CA ARG A 261 7.32 8.82 9.90
C ARG A 261 8.08 8.62 8.60
N TRP A 262 8.01 7.41 8.06
CA TRP A 262 8.67 7.06 6.81
C TRP A 262 8.22 7.97 5.67
N LEU A 263 6.90 8.16 5.50
CA LEU A 263 6.36 8.97 4.42
C LEU A 263 6.83 10.43 4.49
N VAL A 264 6.87 11.01 5.70
CA VAL A 264 7.35 12.39 5.89
C VAL A 264 8.86 12.49 5.67
N GLU A 265 9.66 11.59 6.25
CA GLU A 265 11.13 11.64 6.11
C GLU A 265 11.57 11.47 4.65
N ASP A 266 10.90 10.63 3.87
CA ASP A 266 11.31 10.30 2.50
C ASP A 266 10.64 11.19 1.43
N TYR A 267 9.43 11.71 1.68
CA TYR A 267 8.60 12.33 0.63
C TYR A 267 8.04 13.71 0.97
N SER A 268 8.34 14.27 2.15
CA SER A 268 8.01 15.67 2.39
C SER A 268 8.86 16.55 1.47
N VAL A 269 8.21 17.44 0.72
CA VAL A 269 8.93 18.44 -0.07
C VAL A 269 9.56 19.41 0.91
N SER A 270 10.88 19.32 1.08
CA SER A 270 11.61 20.29 1.86
C SER A 270 11.43 21.66 1.20
N ALA A 271 10.91 22.65 1.94
CA ALA A 271 10.84 24.04 1.49
C ALA A 271 12.22 24.58 1.04
N HIS A 272 13.32 23.93 1.43
CA HIS A 272 14.68 24.20 0.97
C HIS A 272 14.88 23.96 -0.53
N ASP A 273 14.31 22.91 -1.13
CA ASP A 273 14.58 22.55 -2.53
C ASP A 273 13.96 23.54 -3.52
N THR A 274 12.81 24.12 -3.16
CA THR A 274 12.17 25.16 -3.97
C THR A 274 12.87 26.51 -3.83
N ILE A 275 13.39 26.84 -2.64
CA ILE A 275 14.15 28.07 -2.41
C ILE A 275 15.51 28.01 -3.13
N ASP A 276 16.20 26.86 -3.15
CA ASP A 276 17.50 26.75 -3.82
C ASP A 276 17.40 26.96 -5.33
N LEU A 277 16.35 26.46 -5.98
CA LEU A 277 16.13 26.69 -7.40
C LEU A 277 15.79 28.16 -7.71
N VAL A 278 14.91 28.77 -6.91
CA VAL A 278 14.54 30.19 -7.08
C VAL A 278 15.75 31.11 -6.82
N LEU A 279 16.56 30.80 -5.81
CA LEU A 279 17.77 31.56 -5.47
C LEU A 279 18.85 31.40 -6.57
N LEU A 280 19.04 30.20 -7.11
CA LEU A 280 19.92 29.96 -8.26
C LEU A 280 19.50 30.75 -9.50
N VAL A 281 18.19 30.74 -9.83
CA VAL A 281 17.66 31.52 -10.95
C VAL A 281 17.87 33.03 -10.72
N ALA A 282 17.67 33.53 -9.50
CA ALA A 282 17.92 34.92 -9.15
C ALA A 282 19.41 35.31 -9.25
N ILE A 283 20.34 34.43 -8.82
CA ILE A 283 21.78 34.67 -8.92
C ILE A 283 22.24 34.69 -10.39
N VAL A 284 21.83 33.70 -11.18
CA VAL A 284 22.23 33.59 -12.60
C VAL A 284 21.71 34.77 -13.41
N SER A 285 20.45 35.18 -13.19
CA SER A 285 19.88 36.36 -13.84
C SER A 285 20.60 37.65 -13.43
N GLY A 286 20.97 37.81 -12.15
CA GLY A 286 21.77 38.94 -11.69
C GLY A 286 23.15 39.05 -12.37
N ILE A 287 23.87 37.92 -12.49
CA ILE A 287 25.19 37.89 -13.14
C ILE A 287 25.09 38.27 -14.62
N LEU A 288 24.07 37.77 -15.32
CA LEU A 288 23.85 38.09 -16.73
C LEU A 288 23.61 39.59 -16.96
N VAL A 289 22.82 40.24 -16.11
CA VAL A 289 22.55 41.68 -16.20
C VAL A 289 23.83 42.49 -15.96
N ILE A 290 24.63 42.13 -14.96
CA ILE A 290 25.90 42.81 -14.65
C ILE A 290 26.88 42.66 -15.82
N ALA A 291 27.03 41.45 -16.37
CA ALA A 291 27.88 41.21 -17.52
C ALA A 291 27.47 42.05 -18.74
N LEU A 292 26.16 42.16 -19.00
CA LEU A 292 25.61 42.99 -20.08
C LEU A 292 25.93 44.48 -19.89
N VAL A 293 25.77 45.00 -18.67
CA VAL A 293 26.09 46.39 -18.33
C VAL A 293 27.59 46.67 -18.50
N VAL A 294 28.46 45.79 -18.00
CA VAL A 294 29.91 45.92 -18.17
C VAL A 294 30.30 45.88 -19.65
N LEU A 295 29.71 44.97 -20.43
CA LEU A 295 29.96 44.87 -21.87
C LEU A 295 29.55 46.15 -22.60
N LEU A 296 28.38 46.71 -22.27
CA LEU A 296 27.91 47.99 -22.83
C LEU A 296 28.83 49.16 -22.48
N ILE A 297 29.34 49.22 -21.25
CA ILE A 297 30.31 50.25 -20.82
C ILE A 297 31.62 50.10 -21.59
N VAL A 298 32.14 48.89 -21.75
CA VAL A 298 33.37 48.61 -22.50
C VAL A 298 33.21 48.95 -23.97
N VAL A 299 32.09 48.56 -24.60
CA VAL A 299 31.78 48.88 -26.00
C VAL A 299 31.63 50.39 -26.19
N LYS A 300 30.94 51.08 -25.27
CA LYS A 300 30.78 52.54 -25.33
C LYS A 300 32.14 53.23 -25.22
N ARG A 301 32.96 52.88 -24.22
CA ARG A 301 34.33 53.42 -24.06
C ARG A 301 35.22 53.15 -25.28
N ARG A 302 35.17 51.95 -25.85
CA ARG A 302 35.92 51.61 -27.07
C ARG A 302 35.47 52.41 -28.29
N ARG A 303 34.19 52.79 -28.38
CA ARG A 303 33.68 53.64 -29.45
C ARG A 303 34.08 55.10 -29.26
N THR A 304 34.15 55.60 -28.03
CA THR A 304 34.57 56.98 -27.74
C THR A 304 36.06 57.19 -27.99
N CYS A 305 36.93 56.24 -27.62
CA CYS A 305 38.38 56.32 -27.89
C CYS A 305 38.78 56.08 -29.36
N ARG A 306 37.83 55.81 -30.25
CA ARG A 306 38.09 55.57 -31.69
C ARG A 306 37.68 56.78 -32.56
N GLN A 307 37.22 57.86 -31.95
CA GLN A 307 36.79 59.11 -32.59
C GLN A 307 37.74 60.30 -32.32
N ASP A 308 38.86 60.07 -31.62
CA ASP A 308 40.00 60.99 -31.53
C ASP A 308 41.17 60.40 -32.35
#